data_AF-A0A844ZRR4-F1
#
_entry.id   AF-A0A844ZRR4-F1
#
_cell.length_a   1.000
_cell.length_b   1.000
_cell.length_c   1.000
_cell.angle_alpha   90.00
_cell.angle_beta   90.00
_cell.angle_gamma   90.00
#
_symmetry.space_group_name_H-M   'P 1'
#
loop_
_entity.id
_entity.type
_entity.pdbx_description
1 polymer ?
#
loop_
_entity_poly.entity_id
_entity_poly.type
_entity_poly.pdbx_seq_one_letter_code
_entity_poly.pdbx_strand_id
1 'polypeptide(L)'
;MPNAIKKTRFQYYDTLVDVGFYLQLVGTLYGFLLRGIVARYTALETEITTIAVTVFYIGWLILLFTVAARFMRDEYAERLWRQTALNFTYLMIFLPPLLYIASMVFHPAISAYFAAGNEFFRAQPSPGQYPAQWNMYTGVVNVVMFAGLYAPLVFTTIYKFHRWRG
;
A
#
# COMPACT_ATOMS: atom_id res chain seq x y z
N MET A 1 -7.83 -10.97 38.80
CA MET A 1 -6.78 -11.35 37.82
C MET A 1 -7.11 -11.17 36.31
N PRO A 2 -8.34 -10.83 35.83
CA PRO A 2 -8.60 -10.73 34.38
C PRO A 2 -8.01 -9.48 33.69
N ASN A 3 -7.65 -8.44 34.43
CA ASN A 3 -7.15 -7.18 33.86
C ASN A 3 -5.71 -7.24 33.33
N ALA A 4 -4.86 -8.11 33.88
CA ALA A 4 -3.45 -8.22 33.46
C ALA A 4 -3.31 -8.89 32.07
N ILE A 5 -4.16 -9.88 31.76
CA ILE A 5 -4.14 -10.62 30.49
C ILE A 5 -4.65 -9.76 29.32
N LYS A 6 -5.60 -8.84 29.57
CA LYS A 6 -6.10 -7.92 28.53
C LYS A 6 -5.02 -6.94 28.07
N LYS A 7 -4.22 -6.41 29.01
CA LYS A 7 -3.16 -5.44 28.72
C LYS A 7 -2.03 -6.01 27.87
N THR A 8 -1.67 -7.28 28.09
CA THR A 8 -0.59 -7.94 27.31
C THR A 8 -1.00 -8.22 25.87
N ARG A 9 -2.25 -8.64 25.62
CA ARG A 9 -2.75 -8.91 24.25
C ARG A 9 -2.72 -7.67 23.36
N PHE A 10 -3.16 -6.53 23.89
CA PHE A 10 -3.11 -5.26 23.18
C PHE A 10 -1.66 -4.88 22.81
N GLN A 11 -0.73 -5.00 23.75
CA GLN A 11 0.68 -4.67 23.50
C GLN A 11 1.29 -5.51 22.37
N TYR A 12 1.01 -6.83 22.33
CA TYR A 12 1.47 -7.68 21.22
C TYR A 12 0.85 -7.28 19.89
N TYR A 13 -0.46 -7.03 19.86
CA TYR A 13 -1.15 -6.55 18.67
C TYR A 13 -0.54 -5.25 18.13
N ASP A 14 -0.38 -4.27 19.02
CA ASP A 14 0.13 -2.95 18.70
C ASP A 14 1.57 -3.00 18.19
N THR A 15 2.40 -3.84 18.81
CA THR A 15 3.78 -4.09 18.37
C THR A 15 3.82 -4.72 16.98
N LEU A 16 2.95 -5.70 16.68
CA LEU A 16 2.89 -6.31 15.35
C LEU A 16 2.43 -5.32 14.28
N VAL A 17 1.45 -4.47 14.59
CA VAL A 17 1.01 -3.39 13.69
C VAL A 17 2.17 -2.43 13.41
N ASP A 18 2.92 -2.03 14.44
CA ASP A 18 4.07 -1.14 14.27
C ASP A 18 5.20 -1.79 13.45
N VAL A 19 5.57 -3.03 13.76
CA VAL A 19 6.60 -3.77 13.01
C VAL A 19 6.18 -3.94 11.55
N GLY A 20 4.96 -4.43 11.29
CA GLY A 20 4.46 -4.61 9.93
C GLY A 20 4.40 -3.29 9.15
N PHE A 21 3.97 -2.21 9.81
CA PHE A 21 3.90 -0.87 9.22
C PHE A 21 5.29 -0.38 8.80
N TYR A 22 6.28 -0.45 9.68
CA TYR A 22 7.62 0.04 9.36
C TYR A 22 8.33 -0.84 8.33
N LEU A 23 8.17 -2.17 8.39
CA LEU A 23 8.72 -3.07 7.36
C LEU A 23 8.13 -2.75 5.99
N GLN A 24 6.81 -2.60 5.90
CA GLN A 24 6.17 -2.30 4.62
C GLN A 24 6.51 -0.88 4.13
N LEU A 25 6.60 0.11 5.04
CA LEU A 25 7.00 1.47 4.70
C LEU A 25 8.43 1.52 4.18
N VAL A 26 9.38 0.88 4.88
CA VAL A 26 10.78 0.81 4.46
C VAL A 26 10.89 0.11 3.11
N GLY A 27 10.26 -1.05 2.93
CA GLY A 27 10.25 -1.75 1.64
C GLY A 27 9.67 -0.90 0.51
N THR A 28 8.60 -0.13 0.78
CA THR A 28 7.97 0.76 -0.20
C THR A 28 8.89 1.91 -0.57
N LEU A 29 9.37 2.67 0.41
CA LEU A 29 10.26 3.82 0.20
C LEU A 29 11.54 3.39 -0.50
N TYR A 30 12.08 2.25 -0.11
CA TYR A 30 13.29 1.72 -0.71
C TYR A 30 13.08 1.31 -2.17
N GLY A 31 11.94 0.70 -2.51
CA GLY A 31 11.56 0.44 -3.90
C GLY A 31 11.46 1.71 -4.76
N PHE A 32 10.94 2.80 -4.20
CA PHE A 32 10.92 4.10 -4.87
C PHE A 32 12.32 4.72 -5.01
N LEU A 33 13.13 4.68 -3.95
CA LEU A 33 14.47 5.26 -3.91
C LEU A 33 15.47 4.51 -4.81
N LEU A 34 15.47 3.18 -4.80
CA LEU A 34 16.32 2.37 -5.67
C LEU A 34 16.02 2.64 -7.13
N ARG A 35 14.76 2.72 -7.53
CA ARG A 35 14.42 3.00 -8.93
C ARG A 35 14.79 4.42 -9.37
N GLY A 36 14.79 5.38 -8.45
CA GLY A 36 15.22 6.75 -8.74
C GLY A 36 16.75 6.94 -8.79
N ILE A 37 17.51 6.21 -7.95
CA ILE A 37 18.95 6.43 -7.73
C ILE A 37 19.81 5.29 -8.32
N VAL A 38 19.38 4.04 -8.18
CA VAL A 38 20.15 2.82 -8.50
C VAL A 38 19.93 2.30 -9.92
N ALA A 39 19.01 2.89 -10.70
CA ALA A 39 18.99 2.73 -12.16
C ALA A 39 20.34 3.09 -12.84
N ARG A 40 21.28 3.70 -12.10
CA ARG A 40 22.65 4.00 -12.54
C ARG A 40 23.72 2.95 -12.17
N TYR A 41 23.41 1.93 -11.34
CA TYR A 41 24.38 0.95 -10.82
C TYR A 41 23.82 -0.49 -10.84
N THR A 42 24.10 -1.23 -11.91
CA THR A 42 23.45 -2.50 -12.29
C THR A 42 23.80 -3.73 -11.43
N ALA A 43 24.96 -3.77 -10.77
CA ALA A 43 25.43 -4.99 -10.08
C ALA A 43 24.93 -5.13 -8.63
N LEU A 44 24.62 -4.02 -7.96
CA LEU A 44 24.04 -3.99 -6.60
C LEU A 44 22.50 -4.01 -6.62
N GLU A 45 21.91 -3.89 -7.81
CA GLU A 45 20.47 -3.73 -7.99
C GLU A 45 19.71 -5.01 -7.62
N THR A 46 20.20 -6.20 -8.00
CA THR A 46 19.43 -7.45 -7.88
C THR A 46 19.30 -7.96 -6.44
N GLU A 47 20.40 -8.08 -5.71
CA GLU A 47 20.38 -8.60 -4.33
C GLU A 47 19.63 -7.67 -3.39
N ILE A 48 19.93 -6.38 -3.46
CA ILE A 48 19.35 -5.39 -2.57
C ILE A 48 17.85 -5.18 -2.91
N THR A 49 17.47 -5.20 -4.19
CA THR A 49 16.05 -5.19 -4.56
C THR A 49 15.32 -6.43 -4.03
N THR A 50 15.96 -7.60 -4.06
CA THR A 50 15.37 -8.84 -3.52
C THR A 50 15.13 -8.74 -2.02
N ILE A 51 16.08 -8.20 -1.26
CA ILE A 51 15.92 -7.96 0.19
C ILE A 51 14.76 -6.99 0.45
N ALA A 52 14.71 -5.87 -0.28
CA ALA A 52 13.66 -4.88 -0.10
C ALA A 52 12.26 -5.40 -0.43
N VAL A 53 12.14 -6.17 -1.52
CA VAL A 53 10.89 -6.84 -1.90
C VAL A 53 10.49 -7.87 -0.85
N THR A 54 11.45 -8.64 -0.32
CA THR A 54 11.20 -9.60 0.76
C THR A 54 10.68 -8.89 2.02
N VAL A 55 11.36 -7.82 2.46
CA VAL A 55 10.95 -6.98 3.60
C VAL A 55 9.55 -6.40 3.40
N PHE A 56 9.27 -5.92 2.18
CA PHE A 56 7.95 -5.43 1.81
C PHE A 56 6.85 -6.49 1.98
N TYR A 57 7.05 -7.69 1.43
CA TYR A 57 6.06 -8.76 1.51
C TYR A 57 5.90 -9.33 2.92
N ILE A 58 6.97 -9.41 3.72
CA ILE A 58 6.87 -9.78 5.13
C ILE A 58 6.02 -8.76 5.87
N GLY A 59 6.29 -7.46 5.69
CA GLY A 59 5.48 -6.39 6.28
C GLY A 59 4.01 -6.48 5.85
N TRP A 60 3.76 -6.67 4.55
CA TRP A 60 2.42 -6.83 4.00
C TRP A 60 1.64 -8.01 4.61
N LEU A 61 2.29 -9.18 4.76
CA LEU A 61 1.68 -10.36 5.38
C LEU A 61 1.36 -10.14 6.86
N ILE A 62 2.26 -9.50 7.60
CA ILE A 62 2.02 -9.14 9.01
C ILE A 62 0.82 -8.19 9.10
N LEU A 63 0.74 -7.17 8.23
CA LEU A 63 -0.38 -6.23 8.27
C LEU A 63 -1.70 -6.90 7.88
N LEU A 64 -1.73 -7.74 6.84
CA LEU A 64 -2.92 -8.52 6.52
C LEU A 64 -3.36 -9.38 7.70
N PHE A 65 -2.42 -10.08 8.33
CA PHE A 65 -2.69 -10.88 9.50
C PHE A 65 -3.29 -10.02 10.64
N THR A 66 -2.70 -8.88 10.98
CA THR A 66 -3.21 -8.00 12.05
C THR A 66 -4.57 -7.38 11.73
N VAL A 67 -4.85 -7.08 10.46
CA VAL A 67 -6.19 -6.60 10.03
C VAL A 67 -7.23 -7.71 10.23
N ALA A 68 -6.91 -8.94 9.86
CA ALA A 68 -7.81 -10.10 9.95
C ALA A 68 -7.94 -10.69 11.37
N ALA A 69 -6.88 -10.65 12.18
CA ALA A 69 -6.76 -11.35 13.46
C ALA A 69 -7.59 -10.69 14.58
N ARG A 70 -8.91 -10.92 14.56
CA ARG A 70 -9.85 -10.39 15.57
C ARG A 70 -9.53 -10.83 17.00
N PHE A 71 -9.00 -12.04 17.19
CA PHE A 71 -8.75 -12.60 18.53
C PHE A 71 -7.65 -11.87 19.33
N MET A 72 -6.77 -11.11 18.65
CA MET A 72 -5.72 -10.32 19.29
C MET A 72 -6.21 -8.95 19.76
N ARG A 73 -7.34 -8.48 19.23
CA ARG A 73 -7.89 -7.16 19.54
C ARG A 73 -8.68 -7.20 20.84
N ASP A 74 -8.33 -6.31 21.76
CA ASP A 74 -9.14 -6.03 22.95
C ASP A 74 -10.25 -5.01 22.62
N GLU A 75 -11.03 -4.61 23.63
CA GLU A 75 -12.13 -3.65 23.47
C GLU A 75 -11.65 -2.27 22.99
N TYR A 76 -10.42 -1.89 23.31
CA TYR A 76 -9.83 -0.63 22.85
C TYR A 76 -9.39 -0.71 21.38
N ALA A 77 -8.59 -1.72 21.03
CA ALA A 77 -8.16 -1.96 19.66
C ALA A 77 -9.33 -2.18 18.71
N GLU A 78 -10.39 -2.85 19.16
CA GLU A 78 -11.60 -3.07 18.36
C GLU A 78 -12.31 -1.75 18.04
N ARG A 79 -12.37 -0.81 18.98
CA ARG A 79 -12.94 0.53 18.73
C ARG A 79 -12.11 1.30 17.70
N LEU A 80 -10.79 1.33 17.87
CA LEU A 80 -9.87 1.97 16.91
C LEU A 80 -9.98 1.32 15.52
N TRP A 81 -10.05 0.00 15.46
CA TRP A 81 -10.17 -0.75 14.21
C TRP A 81 -11.48 -0.41 13.49
N ARG A 82 -12.61 -0.32 14.20
CA ARG A 82 -13.91 0.06 13.60
C ARG A 82 -13.90 1.47 13.05
N GLN A 83 -13.33 2.43 13.79
CA GLN A 83 -13.16 3.82 13.31
C GLN A 83 -12.25 3.88 12.09
N THR A 84 -11.19 3.07 12.08
CA THR A 84 -10.28 2.93 10.94
C THR A 84 -11.00 2.37 9.73
N ALA A 85 -11.76 1.28 9.88
CA ALA A 85 -12.50 0.64 8.80
C ALA A 85 -13.56 1.56 8.18
N LEU A 86 -14.24 2.36 9.00
CA LEU A 86 -15.19 3.36 8.54
C LEU A 86 -14.50 4.44 7.68
N ASN A 87 -13.41 5.02 8.18
CA ASN A 87 -12.64 6.02 7.42
C ASN A 87 -12.00 5.44 6.15
N PHE A 88 -11.51 4.21 6.23
CA PHE A 88 -10.94 3.50 5.07
C PHE A 88 -12.00 3.24 4.00
N THR A 89 -13.22 2.86 4.40
CA THR A 89 -14.35 2.70 3.47
C THR A 89 -14.70 4.03 2.79
N TYR A 90 -14.76 5.13 3.54
CA TYR A 90 -14.96 6.45 2.94
C TYR A 90 -13.86 6.79 1.95
N LEU A 91 -12.59 6.53 2.29
CA LEU A 91 -11.49 6.72 1.36
C LEU A 91 -11.68 5.89 0.08
N MET A 92 -12.06 4.61 0.18
CA MET A 92 -12.28 3.75 -0.99
C MET A 92 -13.44 4.21 -1.89
N ILE A 93 -14.45 4.88 -1.33
CA ILE A 93 -15.59 5.41 -2.08
C ILE A 93 -15.22 6.74 -2.76
N PHE A 94 -14.56 7.64 -2.03
CA PHE A 94 -14.28 9.00 -2.52
C PHE A 94 -12.99 9.11 -3.33
N LEU A 95 -12.00 8.25 -3.10
CA LEU A 95 -10.72 8.32 -3.78
C LEU A 95 -10.86 8.09 -5.30
N PRO A 96 -11.60 7.08 -5.81
CA PRO A 96 -11.73 6.88 -7.26
C PRO A 96 -12.30 8.09 -8.02
N PRO A 97 -13.45 8.70 -7.63
CA PRO A 97 -13.95 9.88 -8.34
C PRO A 97 -13.02 11.09 -8.22
N LEU A 98 -12.34 11.27 -7.07
CA LEU A 98 -11.34 12.33 -6.92
C LEU A 98 -10.15 12.13 -7.86
N LEU A 99 -9.64 10.90 -7.97
CA LEU A 99 -8.55 10.56 -8.89
C LEU A 99 -8.99 10.72 -10.36
N TYR A 100 -10.24 10.41 -10.68
CA TYR A 100 -10.81 10.64 -12.01
C TYR A 100 -10.89 12.13 -12.36
N ILE A 101 -11.41 12.96 -11.45
CA ILE A 101 -11.46 14.41 -11.65
C ILE A 101 -10.04 14.98 -11.78
N ALA A 102 -9.12 14.56 -10.90
CA ALA A 102 -7.72 14.98 -10.96
C ALA A 102 -7.07 14.58 -12.30
N SER A 103 -7.32 13.36 -12.79
CA SER A 103 -6.75 12.92 -14.07
C SER A 103 -7.30 13.71 -15.26
N MET A 104 -8.56 14.15 -15.21
CA MET A 104 -9.12 15.07 -16.22
C MET A 104 -8.48 16.45 -16.16
N VAL A 105 -8.35 17.03 -14.97
CA VAL A 105 -7.78 18.38 -14.78
C VAL A 105 -6.31 18.42 -15.17
N PHE A 106 -5.54 17.40 -14.80
CA PHE A 106 -4.10 17.32 -15.05
C PHE A 106 -3.75 16.51 -16.31
N HIS A 107 -4.73 16.18 -17.16
CA HIS A 107 -4.53 15.33 -18.34
C HIS A 107 -3.35 15.79 -19.22
N PRO A 108 -3.20 17.09 -19.57
CA PRO A 108 -2.07 17.54 -20.39
C PRO A 108 -0.72 17.27 -19.74
N ALA A 109 -0.58 17.56 -18.43
CA ALA A 109 0.65 17.34 -17.69
C ALA A 109 0.99 15.84 -17.55
N ILE A 110 -0.02 15.01 -17.27
CA ILE A 110 0.10 13.55 -17.19
C ILE A 110 0.54 12.98 -18.54
N SER A 111 -0.10 13.41 -19.63
CA SER A 111 0.22 12.97 -20.99
C SER A 111 1.64 13.37 -21.40
N ALA A 112 2.07 14.59 -21.09
CA ALA A 112 3.43 15.06 -21.35
C ALA A 112 4.47 14.28 -20.53
N TYR A 113 4.17 13.99 -19.26
CA TYR A 113 5.03 13.18 -18.39
C TYR A 113 5.23 11.75 -18.90
N PHE A 114 4.17 11.13 -19.46
CA PHE A 114 4.26 9.81 -20.08
C PHE A 114 4.91 9.83 -21.47
N ALA A 115 4.65 10.86 -22.28
CA ALA A 115 5.26 11.04 -23.59
C ALA A 115 6.78 11.27 -23.50
N ALA A 116 7.26 11.85 -22.40
CA ALA A 116 8.69 12.07 -22.13
C ALA A 116 9.51 10.77 -21.88
N GLY A 117 8.92 9.59 -22.10
CA GLY A 117 9.66 8.33 -22.09
C GLY A 117 9.90 7.73 -20.71
N ASN A 118 9.10 8.10 -19.70
CA ASN A 118 9.20 7.51 -18.37
C ASN A 118 8.92 6.00 -18.43
N GLU A 119 9.97 5.21 -18.21
CA GLU A 119 9.92 3.74 -18.24
C GLU A 119 8.99 3.15 -17.17
N PHE A 120 8.65 3.92 -16.13
CA PHE A 120 7.71 3.55 -15.06
C PHE A 120 6.32 3.12 -15.56
N PHE A 121 5.87 3.69 -16.69
CA PHE A 121 4.53 3.47 -17.24
C PHE A 121 4.56 3.36 -18.76
N ARG A 122 5.72 3.04 -19.35
CA ARG A 122 5.77 2.66 -20.77
C ARG A 122 4.79 1.51 -20.92
N ALA A 123 3.64 1.79 -21.54
CA ALA A 123 2.76 0.75 -22.04
C ALA A 123 3.67 -0.12 -22.89
N GLN A 124 3.98 -1.34 -22.43
CA GLN A 124 4.75 -2.27 -23.23
C GLN A 124 4.01 -2.35 -24.57
N PRO A 125 4.64 -1.97 -25.69
CA PRO A 125 4.01 -2.15 -26.97
C PRO A 125 3.84 -3.65 -27.13
N SER A 126 2.61 -4.13 -26.91
CA SER A 126 2.29 -5.52 -27.14
C SER A 126 2.47 -5.74 -28.65
N PRO A 127 3.33 -6.69 -29.07
CA PRO A 127 3.49 -7.01 -30.48
C PRO A 127 2.20 -7.72 -30.92
N GLY A 128 1.27 -6.94 -31.43
CA GLY A 128 -0.08 -7.35 -31.74
C GLY A 128 -1.05 -6.29 -31.26
N GLN A 129 -1.79 -5.69 -32.19
CA GLN A 129 -2.86 -4.74 -31.90
C GLN A 129 -3.95 -5.43 -31.06
N TYR A 130 -3.75 -5.55 -29.75
CA TYR A 130 -4.83 -5.93 -28.87
C TYR A 130 -5.85 -4.77 -28.84
N PRO A 131 -7.15 -5.05 -28.97
CA PRO A 131 -8.18 -4.02 -29.01
C PRO A 131 -8.09 -3.16 -27.74
N ALA A 132 -8.44 -1.87 -27.84
CA ALA A 132 -8.39 -0.91 -26.73
C ALA A 132 -9.02 -1.42 -25.41
N GLN A 133 -9.97 -2.35 -25.52
CA GLN A 133 -10.60 -3.08 -24.41
C GLN A 133 -9.59 -3.90 -23.57
N TRP A 134 -8.58 -4.52 -24.18
CA TRP A 134 -7.56 -5.28 -23.47
C TRP A 134 -6.63 -4.37 -22.65
N ASN A 135 -6.25 -3.21 -23.19
CA ASN A 135 -5.48 -2.20 -22.45
C ASN A 135 -6.29 -1.60 -21.29
N MET A 136 -7.60 -1.43 -21.47
CA MET A 136 -8.49 -1.02 -20.39
C MET A 136 -8.58 -2.09 -19.29
N TYR A 137 -8.73 -3.37 -19.67
CA TYR A 137 -8.78 -4.49 -18.74
C TYR A 137 -7.48 -4.64 -17.93
N THR A 138 -6.33 -4.63 -18.58
CA THR A 138 -5.02 -4.71 -17.89
C THR A 138 -4.80 -3.49 -16.98
N GLY A 139 -5.26 -2.31 -17.40
CA GLY A 139 -5.27 -1.11 -16.57
C GLY A 139 -6.08 -1.28 -15.28
N VAL A 140 -7.32 -1.77 -15.39
CA VAL A 140 -8.19 -2.02 -14.22
C VAL A 140 -7.58 -3.08 -13.31
N VAL A 141 -7.09 -4.19 -13.85
CA VAL A 141 -6.44 -5.26 -13.08
C VAL A 141 -5.24 -4.72 -12.32
N ASN A 142 -4.39 -3.91 -12.97
CA ASN A 142 -3.25 -3.28 -12.32
C ASN A 142 -3.67 -2.37 -11.18
N VAL A 143 -4.69 -1.52 -11.38
CA VAL A 143 -5.21 -0.64 -10.32
C VAL A 143 -5.72 -1.46 -9.13
N VAL A 144 -6.49 -2.52 -9.37
CA VAL A 144 -7.01 -3.41 -8.32
C VAL A 144 -5.85 -4.09 -7.57
N MET A 145 -4.86 -4.60 -8.29
CA MET A 145 -3.66 -5.20 -7.70
C MET A 145 -2.91 -4.20 -6.82
N PHE A 146 -2.60 -3.01 -7.32
CA PHE A 146 -1.88 -1.98 -6.56
C PHE A 146 -2.70 -1.51 -5.35
N ALA A 147 -4.01 -1.31 -5.51
CA ALA A 147 -4.89 -0.97 -4.41
C ALA A 147 -4.87 -2.05 -3.33
N GLY A 148 -4.97 -3.33 -3.69
CA GLY A 148 -4.88 -4.45 -2.75
C GLY A 148 -3.51 -4.57 -2.08
N LEU A 149 -2.43 -4.29 -2.82
CA LEU A 149 -1.06 -4.35 -2.31
C LEU A 149 -0.80 -3.27 -1.25
N TYR A 150 -1.31 -2.05 -1.46
CA TYR A 150 -1.09 -0.92 -0.54
C TYR A 150 -2.23 -0.71 0.47
N ALA A 151 -3.39 -1.35 0.30
CA ALA A 151 -4.52 -1.22 1.22
C ALA A 151 -4.16 -1.50 2.69
N PRO A 152 -3.39 -2.55 3.05
CA PRO A 152 -2.98 -2.79 4.44
C PRO A 152 -2.15 -1.64 5.02
N LEU A 153 -1.26 -1.05 4.21
CA LEU A 153 -0.43 0.09 4.62
C LEU A 153 -1.30 1.34 4.85
N VAL A 154 -2.23 1.63 3.94
CA VAL A 154 -3.15 2.76 4.08
C VAL A 154 -4.05 2.58 5.30
N PHE A 155 -4.63 1.39 5.48
CA PHE A 155 -5.47 1.06 6.63
C PHE A 155 -4.70 1.27 7.94
N THR A 156 -3.49 0.73 8.04
CA THR A 156 -2.65 0.84 9.25
C THR A 156 -2.15 2.26 9.49
N THR A 157 -1.95 3.06 8.45
CA THR A 157 -1.68 4.50 8.58
C THR A 157 -2.83 5.22 9.26
N ILE A 158 -4.08 4.98 8.82
CA ILE A 158 -5.29 5.55 9.44
C ILE A 158 -5.43 5.04 10.88
N TYR A 159 -5.16 3.75 11.12
CA TYR A 159 -5.17 3.17 12.46
C TYR A 159 -4.19 3.88 13.41
N LYS A 160 -2.93 4.06 12.99
CA LYS A 160 -1.91 4.75 13.77
C LYS A 160 -2.26 6.21 14.01
N PHE A 161 -2.90 6.87 13.05
CA PHE A 161 -3.40 8.23 13.21
C PHE A 161 -4.48 8.33 14.30
N HIS A 162 -5.44 7.41 14.32
CA HIS A 162 -6.45 7.34 15.39
C HIS A 162 -5.84 7.01 16.74
N ARG A 163 -4.88 6.07 16.79
CA ARG A 163 -4.12 5.74 18.01
C ARG A 163 -3.35 6.94 18.57
N TRP A 164 -2.80 7.80 17.71
CA TRP A 164 -2.07 8.99 18.14
C TRP A 164 -3.00 10.08 18.69
N ARG A 165 -4.27 10.11 18.26
CA ARG A 165 -5.27 11.10 18.71
C ARG A 165 -6.06 10.69 19.95
N GLY A 166 -6.26 9.39 20.17
CA GLY A 166 -7.03 8.84 21.30
C GLY A 166 -6.17 8.61 22.53
#